data_AF-A0A348PGK6-F1
#
_entry.id   AF-A0A348PGK6-F1
#
_cell.length_a   1.000
_cell.length_b   1.000
_cell.length_c   1.000
_cell.angle_alpha   90.00
_cell.angle_beta   90.00
_cell.angle_gamma   90.00
#
_symmetry.space_group_name_H-M   'P 1'
#
loop_
_entity.id
_entity.type
_entity.pdbx_description
1 polymer ?
#
loop_
_entity_poly.entity_id
_entity_poly.type
_entity_poly.pdbx_seq_one_letter_code
_entity_poly.pdbx_strand_id
1 'polypeptide(L)'
;MTDPSAAGACDICRIHASAADARVHQLAGNAPLAPVSGANDIAALECHRGPHWIVRHHPLPAPLVGWTCLSAVRHVQGPADFHDAEADEFGHALRTVSRAIREVTRCDRVYAIAFGQGAPHLHMHLIPRFDAVEATRAWQIADWYRAVERGEHAPADPAAVAGFVAAMRDILAANPPGATSSNTRLVRSARAVAPPRAAAGPRLTAKLRADIHETAVEFVAARYQLTADQRATLAATPIRWRRGRGASAYYQRHAHGFDRPHILLRVAPGASAYWHTYRRARARYSTPPGGIELETRILAIAVLIHELTHALQHGACGHGKRAFSEVETTENEIEFIRQHAPQAFAKLIPVVRRTRKKVRGVRGAPPPPSGLAALRAIVLRAAGTLAGLIQPRKAAVIEPRSTRPRTRSPKPTGS
;
A
#
# COMPACT_ATOMS: atom_id res chain seq x y z
N MET A 1 25.58 -12.68 -15.88
CA MET A 1 26.97 -12.84 -15.37
C MET A 1 27.22 -11.77 -14.33
N THR A 2 27.40 -12.15 -13.07
CA THR A 2 27.68 -11.23 -11.96
C THR A 2 29.17 -10.87 -11.97
N ASP A 3 29.49 -9.62 -12.29
CA ASP A 3 30.86 -9.09 -12.25
C ASP A 3 31.40 -9.10 -10.80
N PRO A 4 32.48 -9.84 -10.49
CA PRO A 4 33.08 -9.87 -9.15
C PRO A 4 33.51 -8.49 -8.65
N SER A 5 33.85 -7.56 -9.55
CA SER A 5 34.21 -6.18 -9.19
C SER A 5 33.01 -5.39 -8.64
N ALA A 6 31.79 -5.67 -9.15
CA ALA A 6 30.56 -5.03 -8.70
C ALA A 6 30.18 -5.46 -7.27
N ALA A 7 30.45 -6.71 -6.90
CA ALA A 7 30.21 -7.21 -5.54
C ALA A 7 31.10 -6.51 -4.50
N GLY A 8 32.37 -6.20 -4.83
CA GLY A 8 33.28 -5.47 -3.94
C GLY A 8 32.86 -4.01 -3.70
N ALA A 9 32.24 -3.37 -4.70
CA ALA A 9 31.76 -1.99 -4.59
C ALA A 9 30.38 -1.87 -3.90
N CYS A 10 29.58 -2.94 -3.89
CA CYS A 10 28.21 -2.94 -3.38
C CYS A 10 28.14 -2.80 -1.84
N ASP A 11 27.41 -1.80 -1.34
CA ASP A 11 27.19 -1.59 0.10
C ASP A 11 26.52 -2.81 0.78
N ILE A 12 25.56 -3.45 0.12
CA ILE A 12 24.86 -4.62 0.68
C ILE A 12 25.81 -5.81 0.80
N CYS A 13 26.67 -6.07 -0.19
CA CYS A 13 27.70 -7.10 -0.09
C CYS A 13 28.70 -6.81 1.03
N ARG A 14 29.14 -5.54 1.18
CA ARG A 14 30.01 -5.12 2.30
C ARG A 14 29.36 -5.37 3.65
N ILE A 15 28.08 -5.03 3.79
CA ILE A 15 27.26 -5.32 4.98
C ILE A 15 27.14 -6.83 5.22
N HIS A 16 26.99 -7.63 4.17
CA HIS A 16 26.90 -9.09 4.27
C HIS A 16 28.19 -9.70 4.81
N ALA A 17 29.34 -9.20 4.34
CA ALA A 17 30.66 -9.64 4.74
C ALA A 17 31.02 -9.17 6.16
N SER A 18 30.80 -7.89 6.50
CA SER A 18 31.13 -7.36 7.83
C SER A 18 30.33 -8.02 8.94
N ALA A 19 29.04 -8.32 8.71
CA ALA A 19 28.22 -9.06 9.68
C ALA A 19 28.63 -10.54 9.84
N ALA A 20 29.39 -11.10 8.88
CA ALA A 20 29.93 -12.46 8.99
C ALA A 20 31.27 -12.50 9.76
N ASP A 21 31.98 -11.37 9.86
CA ASP A 21 33.24 -11.25 10.57
C ASP A 21 33.11 -10.36 11.80
N ALA A 22 33.02 -10.99 12.97
CA ALA A 22 32.91 -10.31 14.27
C ALA A 22 34.06 -9.31 14.56
N ARG A 23 35.16 -9.33 13.79
CA ARG A 23 36.33 -8.46 13.98
C ARG A 23 36.26 -7.12 13.21
N VAL A 24 35.35 -6.98 12.24
CA VAL A 24 35.34 -5.82 11.31
C VAL A 24 34.76 -4.54 11.92
N HIS A 25 34.10 -4.62 13.08
CA HIS A 25 33.54 -3.45 13.77
C HIS A 25 34.60 -2.51 14.38
N GLN A 26 35.87 -2.90 14.41
CA GLN A 26 36.96 -2.12 15.02
C GLN A 26 37.74 -1.23 14.04
N LEU A 27 37.57 -1.38 12.71
CA LEU A 27 38.45 -0.76 11.69
C LEU A 27 37.75 0.19 10.71
N ALA A 28 36.44 0.44 10.80
CA ALA A 28 35.70 1.31 9.88
C ALA A 28 35.88 2.82 10.16
N GLY A 29 37.08 3.25 10.57
CA GLY A 29 37.37 4.60 11.03
C GLY A 29 37.84 5.62 9.98
N ASN A 30 38.24 5.22 8.76
CA ASN A 30 38.88 6.17 7.82
C ASN A 30 38.56 5.90 6.33
N ALA A 31 37.42 6.42 5.86
CA ALA A 31 37.19 6.80 4.44
C ALA A 31 35.99 7.76 4.37
N PRO A 32 36.01 8.83 3.55
CA PRO A 32 34.93 9.82 3.49
C PRO A 32 33.79 9.30 2.62
N LEU A 33 33.07 8.30 3.12
CA LEU A 33 31.66 8.10 2.78
C LEU A 33 30.86 8.94 3.76
N ALA A 34 29.93 9.75 3.27
CA ALA A 34 29.01 10.50 4.14
C ALA A 34 28.41 9.52 5.17
N PRO A 35 28.41 9.89 6.46
CA PRO A 35 28.07 8.95 7.52
C PRO A 35 26.61 8.56 7.36
N VAL A 36 26.36 7.32 6.93
CA VAL A 36 25.07 6.67 7.18
C VAL A 36 25.07 6.40 8.69
N SER A 37 24.59 7.40 9.42
CA SER A 37 24.43 7.51 10.87
C SER A 37 24.96 6.35 11.75
N GLY A 38 26.02 6.65 12.49
CA GLY A 38 26.37 5.99 13.76
C GLY A 38 26.92 4.58 13.61
N ALA A 39 27.91 4.23 14.42
CA ALA A 39 28.40 2.87 14.56
C ALA A 39 27.29 1.95 15.11
N ASN A 40 26.42 1.49 14.21
CA ASN A 40 25.36 0.54 14.50
C ASN A 40 25.90 -0.84 14.18
N ASP A 41 25.93 -1.70 15.18
CA ASP A 41 26.29 -3.10 15.04
C ASP A 41 25.28 -3.79 14.09
N ILE A 42 25.58 -3.79 12.79
CA ILE A 42 24.73 -4.40 11.77
C ILE A 42 24.63 -5.92 11.99
N ALA A 43 25.64 -6.54 12.63
CA ALA A 43 25.56 -7.93 13.04
C ALA A 43 24.51 -8.12 14.14
N ALA A 44 24.42 -7.18 15.10
CA ALA A 44 23.37 -7.19 16.11
C ALA A 44 21.95 -7.09 15.53
N LEU A 45 21.77 -6.54 14.32
CA LEU A 45 20.48 -6.45 13.62
C LEU A 45 20.17 -7.66 12.72
N GLU A 46 21.09 -8.62 12.59
CA GLU A 46 20.88 -9.84 11.79
C GLU A 46 19.97 -10.83 12.51
N CYS A 47 18.84 -11.15 11.88
CA CYS A 47 17.85 -12.09 12.41
C CYS A 47 18.10 -13.53 11.93
N HIS A 48 18.63 -13.70 10.71
CA HIS A 48 18.90 -15.00 10.13
C HIS A 48 19.91 -14.89 8.98
N ARG A 49 20.72 -15.94 8.81
CA ARG A 49 21.56 -16.16 7.64
C ARG A 49 21.48 -17.62 7.21
N GLY A 50 21.11 -17.81 5.95
CA GLY A 50 21.05 -19.10 5.29
C GLY A 50 21.91 -19.11 4.01
N PRO A 51 21.80 -20.16 3.19
CA PRO A 51 22.58 -20.30 1.95
C PRO A 51 22.19 -19.29 0.87
N HIS A 52 20.89 -19.00 0.71
CA HIS A 52 20.39 -18.08 -0.33
C HIS A 52 19.87 -16.75 0.22
N TRP A 53 19.50 -16.69 1.51
CA TRP A 53 18.80 -15.56 2.09
C TRP A 53 19.42 -15.07 3.39
N ILE A 54 19.49 -13.75 3.54
CA ILE A 54 19.82 -13.07 4.80
C ILE A 54 18.63 -12.21 5.20
N VAL A 55 18.29 -12.24 6.49
CA VAL A 55 17.21 -11.44 7.08
C VAL A 55 17.81 -10.53 8.12
N ARG A 56 17.61 -9.21 7.99
CA ARG A 56 18.03 -8.23 8.97
C ARG A 56 16.95 -7.21 9.25
N HIS A 57 16.96 -6.64 10.44
CA HIS A 57 16.23 -5.40 10.66
C HIS A 57 16.87 -4.25 9.87
N HIS A 58 16.06 -3.25 9.52
CA HIS A 58 16.54 -1.99 8.95
C HIS A 58 17.56 -1.33 9.91
N PRO A 59 18.64 -0.72 9.41
CA PRO A 59 19.60 0.00 10.24
C PRO A 59 18.95 1.06 11.13
N LEU A 60 19.58 1.35 12.26
CA LEU A 60 19.18 2.48 13.11
C LEU A 60 19.71 3.80 12.50
N PRO A 61 19.03 4.94 12.72
CA PRO A 61 17.72 5.08 13.34
C PRO A 61 16.61 4.49 12.45
N ALA A 62 15.86 3.52 12.97
CA ALA A 62 14.86 2.82 12.17
C ALA A 62 13.52 3.55 12.23
N PRO A 63 12.78 3.69 11.12
CA PRO A 63 11.48 4.38 11.14
C PRO A 63 10.39 3.63 11.90
N LEU A 64 10.45 2.29 11.95
CA LEU A 64 9.51 1.42 12.65
C LEU A 64 10.23 0.19 13.20
N VAL A 65 9.75 -0.30 14.34
CA VAL A 65 10.08 -1.65 14.81
C VAL A 65 9.50 -2.66 13.82
N GLY A 66 10.36 -3.58 13.37
CA GLY A 66 10.00 -4.66 12.47
C GLY A 66 10.17 -4.37 10.98
N TRP A 67 10.62 -3.17 10.60
CA TRP A 67 11.04 -2.91 9.23
C TRP A 67 12.25 -3.80 8.92
N THR A 68 12.03 -4.83 8.11
CA THR A 68 13.00 -5.92 7.90
C THR A 68 13.42 -5.96 6.45
N CYS A 69 14.69 -6.25 6.18
CA CYS A 69 15.22 -6.48 4.83
C CYS A 69 15.44 -7.98 4.64
N LEU A 70 14.84 -8.54 3.58
CA LEU A 70 15.16 -9.86 3.04
C LEU A 70 16.10 -9.66 1.85
N SER A 71 17.36 -10.07 2.00
CA SER A 71 18.38 -9.91 0.97
C SER A 71 18.85 -11.25 0.42
N ALA A 72 19.16 -11.29 -0.87
CA ALA A 72 19.87 -12.44 -1.44
C ALA A 72 21.30 -12.50 -0.89
N VAL A 73 21.83 -13.69 -0.62
CA VAL A 73 23.26 -13.85 -0.24
C VAL A 73 24.14 -13.48 -1.43
N ARG A 74 23.83 -14.05 -2.60
CA ARG A 74 24.50 -13.75 -3.86
C ARG A 74 24.18 -12.34 -4.32
N HIS A 75 25.16 -11.70 -4.96
CA HIS A 75 24.98 -10.39 -5.58
C HIS A 75 24.12 -10.51 -6.84
N VAL A 76 22.82 -10.24 -6.71
CA VAL A 76 21.83 -10.23 -7.80
C VAL A 76 21.04 -8.95 -7.75
N GLN A 77 20.65 -8.35 -8.87
CA GLN A 77 19.87 -7.10 -8.86
C GLN A 77 18.43 -7.33 -8.44
N GLY A 78 17.87 -8.44 -8.90
CA GLY A 78 16.50 -8.81 -8.63
C GLY A 78 16.18 -10.22 -9.12
N PRO A 79 14.90 -10.61 -9.06
CA PRO A 79 14.48 -11.98 -9.34
C PRO A 79 14.79 -12.49 -10.75
N ALA A 80 14.98 -11.58 -11.72
CA ALA A 80 15.37 -11.95 -13.07
C ALA A 80 16.78 -12.55 -13.16
N ASP A 81 17.64 -12.29 -12.18
CA ASP A 81 19.03 -12.78 -12.13
C ASP A 81 19.18 -14.02 -11.25
N PHE A 82 18.10 -14.55 -10.67
CA PHE A 82 18.14 -15.72 -9.81
C PHE A 82 18.60 -16.97 -10.57
N HIS A 83 19.30 -17.84 -9.84
CA HIS A 83 19.41 -19.24 -10.24
C HIS A 83 18.12 -19.98 -9.82
N ASP A 84 17.86 -21.14 -10.41
CA ASP A 84 16.64 -21.90 -10.18
C ASP A 84 16.36 -22.15 -8.68
N ALA A 85 17.39 -22.52 -7.91
CA ALA A 85 17.26 -22.73 -6.47
C ALA A 85 16.81 -21.46 -5.71
N GLU A 86 17.34 -20.29 -6.07
CA GLU A 86 16.91 -19.02 -5.47
C GLU A 86 15.48 -18.67 -5.91
N ALA A 87 15.13 -18.92 -7.18
CA ALA A 87 13.79 -18.67 -7.69
C ALA A 87 12.73 -19.55 -7.00
N ASP A 88 13.03 -20.83 -6.81
CA ASP A 88 12.16 -21.80 -6.12
C ASP A 88 11.95 -21.44 -4.64
N GLU A 89 13.01 -21.00 -3.97
CA GLU A 89 12.95 -20.67 -2.54
C GLU A 89 12.36 -19.29 -2.26
N PHE A 90 12.41 -18.35 -3.20
CA PHE A 90 12.10 -16.94 -2.97
C PHE A 90 10.70 -16.73 -2.37
N GLY A 91 9.70 -17.41 -2.91
CA GLY A 91 8.32 -17.34 -2.41
C GLY A 91 8.18 -17.88 -0.98
N HIS A 92 8.92 -18.94 -0.65
CA HIS A 92 8.96 -19.52 0.68
C HIS A 92 9.66 -18.58 1.68
N ALA A 93 10.82 -18.03 1.31
CA ALA A 93 11.54 -17.06 2.12
C ALA A 93 10.69 -15.83 2.43
N LEU A 94 10.09 -15.21 1.39
CA LEU A 94 9.21 -14.04 1.54
C LEU A 94 8.04 -14.35 2.49
N ARG A 95 7.38 -15.50 2.34
CA ARG A 95 6.25 -15.91 3.18
C ARG A 95 6.66 -16.14 4.63
N THR A 96 7.77 -16.86 4.85
CA THR A 96 8.26 -17.19 6.18
C THR A 96 8.62 -15.93 6.96
N VAL A 97 9.40 -15.03 6.36
CA VAL A 97 9.81 -13.78 7.01
C VAL A 97 8.61 -12.86 7.25
N SER A 98 7.70 -12.73 6.28
CA SER A 98 6.49 -11.92 6.45
C SER A 98 5.60 -12.42 7.58
N ARG A 99 5.52 -13.75 7.78
CA ARG A 99 4.76 -14.34 8.90
C ARG A 99 5.42 -14.06 10.23
N ALA A 100 6.74 -14.23 10.33
CA ALA A 100 7.49 -13.91 11.53
C ALA A 100 7.31 -12.44 11.93
N ILE A 101 7.42 -11.51 10.97
CA ILE A 101 7.17 -10.07 11.22
C ILE A 101 5.75 -9.86 11.78
N ARG A 102 4.72 -10.45 11.16
CA ARG A 102 3.33 -10.32 11.66
C ARG A 102 3.13 -10.93 13.03
N GLU A 103 3.81 -12.03 13.33
CA GLU A 103 3.73 -12.69 14.62
C GLU A 103 4.31 -11.83 15.74
N VAL A 104 5.51 -11.28 15.54
CA VAL A 104 6.19 -10.45 16.53
C VAL A 104 5.51 -9.08 16.68
N THR A 105 5.18 -8.43 15.56
CA THR A 105 4.65 -7.06 15.57
C THR A 105 3.15 -6.97 15.75
N ARG A 106 2.42 -8.07 15.49
CA ARG A 106 0.95 -8.08 15.39
C ARG A 106 0.38 -7.13 14.32
N CYS A 107 1.18 -6.76 13.32
CA CYS A 107 0.71 -5.91 12.23
C CYS A 107 -0.35 -6.62 11.35
N ASP A 108 -1.24 -5.83 10.75
CA ASP A 108 -2.34 -6.33 9.93
C ASP A 108 -1.83 -7.02 8.67
N ARG A 109 -0.78 -6.45 8.05
CA ARG A 109 -0.12 -6.97 6.85
C ARG A 109 1.34 -6.49 6.76
N VAL A 110 2.10 -7.12 5.88
CA VAL A 110 3.48 -6.73 5.58
C VAL A 110 3.54 -6.28 4.13
N TYR A 111 4.06 -5.08 3.88
CA TYR A 111 4.39 -4.66 2.52
C TYR A 111 5.72 -5.25 2.10
N ALA A 112 5.81 -5.66 0.85
CA ALA A 112 7.04 -6.12 0.22
C ALA A 112 7.42 -5.15 -0.89
N ILE A 113 8.54 -4.46 -0.75
CA ILE A 113 8.98 -3.39 -1.65
C ILE A 113 10.45 -3.59 -1.99
N ALA A 114 10.76 -3.62 -3.28
CA ALA A 114 12.13 -3.64 -3.79
C ALA A 114 12.23 -2.70 -4.99
N PHE A 115 12.90 -1.56 -4.82
CA PHE A 115 13.15 -0.60 -5.91
C PHE A 115 14.52 -0.81 -6.58
N GLY A 116 15.49 -1.38 -5.85
CA GLY A 116 16.85 -1.63 -6.37
C GLY A 116 17.69 -0.37 -6.62
N GLN A 117 17.24 0.82 -6.18
CA GLN A 117 17.94 2.09 -6.47
C GLN A 117 19.03 2.46 -5.46
N GLY A 118 18.87 2.09 -4.18
CA GLY A 118 19.83 2.45 -3.13
C GLY A 118 21.12 1.63 -3.15
N ALA A 119 21.02 0.39 -3.61
CA ALA A 119 22.16 -0.47 -3.92
C ALA A 119 21.71 -1.46 -5.00
N PRO A 120 22.55 -1.71 -6.01
CA PRO A 120 22.26 -2.67 -7.06
C PRO A 120 22.46 -4.10 -6.50
N HIS A 121 21.59 -4.53 -5.59
CA HIS A 121 21.59 -5.84 -4.94
C HIS A 121 20.18 -6.06 -4.40
N LEU A 122 19.58 -7.24 -4.58
CA LEU A 122 18.25 -7.54 -4.08
C LEU A 122 18.23 -7.48 -2.55
N HIS A 123 17.63 -6.41 -2.04
CA HIS A 123 17.19 -6.25 -0.67
C HIS A 123 15.73 -5.80 -0.71
N MET A 124 14.84 -6.69 -0.29
CA MET A 124 13.42 -6.41 -0.25
C MET A 124 13.05 -5.91 1.13
N HIS A 125 12.50 -4.71 1.20
CA HIS A 125 11.93 -4.17 2.42
C HIS A 125 10.58 -4.82 2.71
N LEU A 126 10.53 -5.50 3.85
CA LEU A 126 9.36 -6.11 4.45
C LEU A 126 8.91 -5.23 5.62
N ILE A 127 7.85 -4.47 5.40
CA ILE A 127 7.47 -3.36 6.27
C ILE A 127 6.15 -3.69 6.98
N PRO A 128 6.11 -3.66 8.32
CA PRO A 128 4.87 -3.86 9.06
C PRO A 128 3.89 -2.71 8.82
N ARG A 129 2.67 -3.05 8.42
CA ARG A 129 1.57 -2.11 8.22
C ARG A 129 0.52 -2.30 9.32
N PHE A 130 0.27 -1.23 10.05
CA PHE A 130 -0.76 -1.17 11.09
C PHE A 130 -1.92 -0.30 10.63
N ASP A 131 -3.11 -0.87 10.47
CA ASP A 131 -4.28 -0.17 9.95
C ASP A 131 -4.75 0.95 10.88
N ALA A 132 -4.49 0.83 12.18
CA ALA A 132 -4.69 1.87 13.19
C ALA A 132 -3.74 3.09 13.04
N VAL A 133 -2.56 2.91 12.42
CA VAL A 133 -1.56 3.97 12.28
C VAL A 133 -1.54 4.45 10.83
N GLU A 134 -2.34 5.46 10.50
CA GLU A 134 -2.52 5.98 9.13
C GLU A 134 -1.21 6.23 8.39
N ALA A 135 -0.17 6.71 9.08
CA ALA A 135 1.10 7.03 8.45
C ALA A 135 1.88 5.83 7.91
N THR A 136 1.56 4.60 8.35
CA THR A 136 2.15 3.38 7.78
C THR A 136 1.46 2.92 6.50
N ARG A 137 0.45 3.65 5.98
CA ARG A 137 -0.34 3.25 4.80
C ARG A 137 0.40 3.51 3.50
N ALA A 138 0.52 2.49 2.64
CA ALA A 138 1.04 2.60 1.28
C ALA A 138 2.23 3.60 1.18
N TRP A 139 2.17 4.57 0.27
CA TRP A 139 3.20 5.58 0.07
C TRP A 139 3.45 6.52 1.25
N GLN A 140 2.53 6.62 2.24
CA GLN A 140 2.76 7.44 3.44
C GLN A 140 3.95 6.91 4.25
N ILE A 141 4.27 5.61 4.16
CA ILE A 141 5.42 5.06 4.85
C ILE A 141 6.74 5.68 4.37
N ALA A 142 6.82 6.05 3.09
CA ALA A 142 8.00 6.72 2.54
C ALA A 142 8.11 8.15 3.09
N ASP A 143 6.98 8.82 3.33
CA ASP A 143 6.98 10.15 3.96
C ASP A 143 7.39 10.07 5.43
N TRP A 144 6.90 9.06 6.15
CA TRP A 144 7.31 8.76 7.54
C TRP A 144 8.81 8.47 7.62
N TYR A 145 9.32 7.62 6.73
CA TYR A 145 10.75 7.30 6.62
C TYR A 145 11.58 8.57 6.49
N ARG A 146 11.25 9.44 5.53
CA ARG A 146 11.98 10.69 5.31
C ARG A 146 11.84 11.67 6.47
N ALA A 147 10.73 11.65 7.20
CA ALA A 147 10.55 12.48 8.39
C ALA A 147 11.49 12.04 9.53
N VAL A 148 11.69 10.73 9.71
CA VAL A 148 12.66 10.19 10.66
C VAL A 148 14.09 10.55 10.24
N GLU A 149 14.45 10.39 8.96
CA GLU A 149 15.77 10.80 8.45
C GLU A 149 16.06 12.29 8.67
N ARG A 150 15.05 13.15 8.51
CA ARG A 150 15.18 14.59 8.77
C ARG A 150 15.12 14.97 10.26
N GLY A 151 14.92 14.01 11.16
CA GLY A 151 14.75 14.26 12.59
C GLY A 151 13.43 14.94 12.97
N GLU A 152 12.47 14.99 12.06
CA GLU A 152 11.13 15.57 12.29
C GLU A 152 10.20 14.60 13.04
N HIS A 153 10.52 13.31 13.00
CA HIS A 153 9.80 12.26 13.71
C HIS A 153 10.79 11.41 14.49
N ALA A 154 10.42 11.03 15.71
CA ALA A 154 11.26 10.14 16.52
C ALA A 154 11.41 8.77 15.83
N PRO A 155 12.61 8.18 15.81
CA PRO A 155 12.79 6.81 15.33
C PRO A 155 12.18 5.79 16.30
N ALA A 156 12.10 4.54 15.85
CA ALA A 156 11.79 3.41 16.70
C ALA A 156 12.80 3.30 17.86
N ASP A 157 12.29 2.95 19.03
CA ASP A 157 13.12 2.69 20.22
C ASP A 157 14.12 1.55 19.94
N PRO A 158 15.44 1.80 20.05
CA PRO A 158 16.47 0.78 19.87
C PRO A 158 16.28 -0.47 20.74
N ALA A 159 15.75 -0.34 21.97
CA ALA A 159 15.49 -1.49 22.84
C ALA A 159 14.36 -2.37 22.28
N ALA A 160 13.30 -1.75 21.76
CA ALA A 160 12.22 -2.46 21.08
C ALA A 160 12.68 -3.13 19.78
N VAL A 161 13.61 -2.50 19.04
CA VAL A 161 14.27 -3.10 17.87
C VAL A 161 15.09 -4.33 18.27
N ALA A 162 15.89 -4.25 19.34
CA ALA A 162 16.65 -5.38 19.85
C ALA A 162 15.75 -6.55 20.28
N GLY A 163 14.65 -6.26 20.98
CA GLY A 163 13.64 -7.26 21.34
C GLY A 163 12.97 -7.91 20.13
N PHE A 164 12.66 -7.13 19.10
CA PHE A 164 12.16 -7.65 17.82
C PHE A 164 13.18 -8.59 17.15
N VAL A 165 14.45 -8.19 17.08
CA VAL A 165 15.51 -9.01 16.46
C VAL A 165 15.68 -10.34 17.19
N ALA A 166 15.70 -10.33 18.53
CA ALA A 166 15.76 -11.55 19.33
C ALA A 166 14.60 -12.50 19.02
N ALA A 167 13.36 -12.00 19.03
CA ALA A 167 12.18 -12.81 18.71
C ALA A 167 12.21 -13.35 17.27
N MET A 168 12.71 -12.56 16.31
CA MET A 168 12.87 -13.01 14.94
C MET A 168 13.93 -14.10 14.80
N ARG A 169 15.04 -14.03 15.55
CA ARG A 169 16.07 -15.10 15.56
C ARG A 169 15.47 -16.42 15.99
N ASP A 170 14.69 -16.43 17.07
CA ASP A 170 14.06 -17.65 17.59
C ASP A 170 13.09 -18.26 16.56
N ILE A 171 12.21 -17.43 15.97
CA ILE A 171 11.22 -17.89 14.99
C ILE A 171 11.88 -18.42 13.71
N LEU A 172 12.91 -17.72 13.21
CA LEU A 172 13.59 -18.07 11.96
C LEU A 172 14.60 -19.21 12.13
N ALA A 173 15.13 -19.44 13.34
CA ALA A 173 15.89 -20.64 13.64
C ALA A 173 15.01 -21.89 13.56
N ALA A 174 13.76 -21.81 14.06
CA ALA A 174 12.79 -22.89 13.96
C ALA A 174 12.18 -23.03 12.55
N ASN A 175 12.14 -21.94 11.78
CA ASN A 175 11.55 -21.89 10.44
C ASN A 175 12.48 -21.13 9.48
N PRO A 176 13.56 -21.77 9.00
CA PRO A 176 14.52 -21.10 8.13
C PRO A 176 13.87 -20.62 6.81
N PRO A 177 14.08 -19.36 6.40
CA PRO A 177 13.69 -18.87 5.07
C PRO A 177 14.23 -19.75 3.94
N GLY A 178 13.38 -20.06 2.97
CA GLY A 178 13.75 -20.88 1.80
C GLY A 178 13.58 -22.39 2.00
N ALA A 179 13.45 -22.89 3.22
CA ALA A 179 13.20 -24.32 3.43
C ALA A 179 11.87 -24.77 2.79
N THR A 180 11.96 -25.67 1.81
CA THR A 180 10.80 -26.38 1.29
C THR A 180 10.32 -27.36 2.35
N SER A 181 9.07 -27.23 2.78
CA SER A 181 8.48 -28.12 3.79
C SER A 181 8.23 -29.51 3.18
N SER A 182 9.27 -30.30 2.93
CA SER A 182 9.15 -31.66 2.41
C SER A 182 8.76 -32.68 3.49
N ASN A 183 8.69 -32.31 4.77
CA ASN A 183 8.17 -33.22 5.80
C ASN A 183 7.56 -32.55 7.05
N THR A 184 7.14 -31.29 6.95
CA THR A 184 6.30 -30.72 8.00
C THR A 184 4.86 -31.13 7.72
N ARG A 185 4.48 -32.32 8.20
CA ARG A 185 3.08 -32.62 8.55
C ARG A 185 2.56 -31.36 9.22
N LEU A 186 1.56 -30.69 8.64
CA LEU A 186 0.97 -29.45 9.17
C LEU A 186 0.82 -29.59 10.69
N VAL A 187 1.81 -29.12 11.46
CA VAL A 187 1.66 -28.96 12.89
C VAL A 187 0.75 -27.76 12.95
N ARG A 188 -0.56 -28.07 13.04
CA ARG A 188 -1.56 -27.15 13.53
C ARG A 188 -0.91 -26.46 14.71
N SER A 189 -0.59 -25.18 14.55
CA SER A 189 -0.20 -24.30 15.65
C SER A 189 -1.06 -24.69 16.84
N ALA A 190 -0.42 -24.86 18.01
CA ALA A 190 -1.09 -25.10 19.27
C ALA A 190 -2.43 -24.36 19.24
N ARG A 191 -3.49 -25.15 19.37
CA ARG A 191 -4.88 -24.74 19.24
C ARG A 191 -5.09 -23.55 20.19
N ALA A 192 -4.85 -22.33 19.70
CA ALA A 192 -5.67 -21.19 20.09
C ALA A 192 -7.07 -21.75 19.94
N VAL A 193 -7.76 -21.89 21.08
CA VAL A 193 -9.10 -22.46 21.18
C VAL A 193 -9.83 -22.04 19.92
N ALA A 194 -10.04 -23.01 19.01
CA ALA A 194 -10.61 -22.67 17.72
C ALA A 194 -11.92 -21.97 18.04
N PRO A 195 -12.12 -20.71 17.60
CA PRO A 195 -13.38 -20.05 17.85
C PRO A 195 -14.47 -21.03 17.39
N PRO A 196 -15.55 -21.19 18.17
CA PRO A 196 -16.57 -22.18 17.92
C PRO A 196 -16.90 -22.18 16.43
N ARG A 197 -16.87 -23.38 15.83
CA ARG A 197 -17.00 -23.58 14.38
C ARG A 197 -18.17 -22.73 13.91
N ALA A 198 -17.88 -21.63 13.19
CA ALA A 198 -18.88 -20.63 12.84
C ALA A 198 -20.09 -21.36 12.26
N ALA A 199 -21.29 -21.04 12.77
CA ALA A 199 -22.51 -21.72 12.41
C ALA A 199 -22.59 -21.89 10.87
N ALA A 200 -23.01 -23.06 10.41
CA ALA A 200 -23.07 -23.34 8.99
C ALA A 200 -23.95 -22.29 8.31
N GLY A 201 -23.43 -21.67 7.25
CA GLY A 201 -24.18 -20.66 6.49
C GLY A 201 -25.33 -21.25 5.71
N PRO A 202 -26.26 -20.38 5.26
CA PRO A 202 -27.40 -20.83 4.49
C PRO A 202 -26.93 -21.53 3.20
N ARG A 203 -27.64 -22.59 2.81
CA ARG A 203 -27.43 -23.23 1.51
C ARG A 203 -27.89 -22.28 0.41
N LEU A 204 -27.12 -22.16 -0.68
CA LEU A 204 -27.48 -21.37 -1.87
C LEU A 204 -28.57 -22.05 -2.70
N THR A 205 -29.76 -22.18 -2.11
CA THR A 205 -30.96 -22.69 -2.79
C THR A 205 -31.38 -21.72 -3.92
N ALA A 206 -32.23 -22.19 -4.83
CA ALA A 206 -32.81 -21.31 -5.85
C ALA A 206 -33.60 -20.16 -5.21
N LYS A 207 -34.37 -20.46 -4.15
CA LYS A 207 -35.13 -19.46 -3.38
C LYS A 207 -34.25 -18.37 -2.79
N LEU A 208 -33.15 -18.74 -2.12
CA LEU A 208 -32.25 -17.74 -1.53
C LEU A 208 -31.55 -16.89 -2.61
N ARG A 209 -31.19 -17.49 -3.75
CA ARG A 209 -30.62 -16.75 -4.88
C ARG A 209 -31.60 -15.74 -5.46
N ALA A 210 -32.85 -16.15 -5.65
CA ALA A 210 -33.92 -15.27 -6.14
C ALA A 210 -34.17 -14.10 -5.18
N ASP A 211 -34.28 -14.40 -3.88
CA ASP A 211 -34.50 -13.39 -2.84
C ASP A 211 -33.34 -12.38 -2.72
N ILE A 212 -32.08 -12.85 -2.72
CA ILE A 212 -30.91 -11.95 -2.75
C ILE A 212 -30.92 -11.06 -4.00
N HIS A 213 -31.22 -11.67 -5.16
CA HIS A 213 -31.23 -10.98 -6.44
C HIS A 213 -32.32 -9.91 -6.52
N GLU A 214 -33.55 -10.28 -6.21
CA GLU A 214 -34.71 -9.38 -6.22
C GLU A 214 -34.50 -8.20 -5.26
N THR A 215 -34.07 -8.48 -4.01
CA THR A 215 -33.80 -7.42 -3.02
C THR A 215 -32.74 -6.44 -3.52
N ALA A 216 -31.65 -6.94 -4.12
CA ALA A 216 -30.57 -6.08 -4.62
C ALA A 216 -31.02 -5.25 -5.83
N VAL A 217 -31.75 -5.84 -6.77
CA VAL A 217 -32.28 -5.14 -7.95
C VAL A 217 -33.27 -4.07 -7.55
N GLU A 218 -34.23 -4.37 -6.65
CA GLU A 218 -35.22 -3.41 -6.20
C GLU A 218 -34.58 -2.24 -5.45
N PHE A 219 -33.58 -2.50 -4.61
CA PHE A 219 -32.81 -1.43 -3.94
C PHE A 219 -32.16 -0.49 -4.96
N VAL A 220 -31.42 -1.05 -5.94
CA VAL A 220 -30.71 -0.25 -6.95
C VAL A 220 -31.70 0.50 -7.86
N ALA A 221 -32.78 -0.16 -8.27
CA ALA A 221 -33.82 0.42 -9.11
C ALA A 221 -34.51 1.60 -8.44
N ALA A 222 -34.90 1.46 -7.17
CA ALA A 222 -35.50 2.53 -6.39
C ALA A 222 -34.52 3.69 -6.16
N ARG A 223 -33.27 3.39 -5.80
CA ARG A 223 -32.24 4.39 -5.49
C ARG A 223 -31.92 5.31 -6.68
N TYR A 224 -32.01 4.77 -7.90
CA TYR A 224 -31.71 5.47 -9.14
C TYR A 224 -32.93 5.75 -10.03
N GLN A 225 -34.15 5.52 -9.50
CA GLN A 225 -35.43 5.78 -10.19
C GLN A 225 -35.47 5.16 -11.60
N LEU A 226 -35.03 3.89 -11.70
CA LEU A 226 -35.02 3.18 -12.96
C LEU A 226 -36.45 2.92 -13.45
N THR A 227 -36.67 3.05 -14.76
CA THR A 227 -37.94 2.63 -15.38
C THR A 227 -38.14 1.12 -15.29
N ALA A 228 -39.35 0.64 -15.57
CA ALA A 228 -39.64 -0.80 -15.59
C ALA A 228 -38.69 -1.58 -16.53
N ASP A 229 -38.43 -1.05 -17.72
CA ASP A 229 -37.54 -1.67 -18.71
C ASP A 229 -36.08 -1.65 -18.27
N GLN A 230 -35.64 -0.56 -17.64
CA GLN A 230 -34.29 -0.46 -17.08
C GLN A 230 -34.10 -1.43 -15.92
N ARG A 231 -35.08 -1.53 -15.01
CA ARG A 231 -35.09 -2.51 -13.93
C ARG A 231 -35.03 -3.94 -14.49
N ALA A 232 -35.84 -4.26 -15.50
CA ALA A 232 -35.82 -5.56 -16.17
C ALA A 232 -34.46 -5.86 -16.81
N THR A 233 -33.84 -4.86 -17.45
CA THR A 233 -32.50 -4.98 -18.04
C THR A 233 -31.43 -5.23 -16.99
N LEU A 234 -31.47 -4.51 -15.87
CA LEU A 234 -30.56 -4.71 -14.75
C LEU A 234 -30.72 -6.12 -14.15
N ALA A 235 -31.96 -6.55 -13.94
CA ALA A 235 -32.31 -7.89 -13.45
C ALA A 235 -31.88 -9.03 -14.39
N ALA A 236 -31.77 -8.75 -15.69
CA ALA A 236 -31.32 -9.72 -16.68
C ALA A 236 -29.78 -9.87 -16.74
N THR A 237 -29.03 -9.14 -15.90
CA THR A 237 -27.58 -9.27 -15.78
C THR A 237 -27.22 -10.68 -15.30
N PRO A 238 -26.41 -11.47 -16.04
CA PRO A 238 -26.07 -12.82 -15.63
C PRO A 238 -25.28 -12.84 -14.33
N ILE A 239 -25.59 -13.80 -13.46
CA ILE A 239 -24.88 -13.99 -12.20
C ILE A 239 -24.33 -15.41 -12.11
N ARG A 240 -23.01 -15.52 -11.99
CA ARG A 240 -22.32 -16.74 -11.60
C ARG A 240 -22.27 -16.82 -10.08
N TRP A 241 -23.10 -17.69 -9.51
CA TRP A 241 -23.14 -17.95 -8.07
C TRP A 241 -22.05 -18.93 -7.65
N ARG A 242 -21.26 -18.59 -6.63
CA ARG A 242 -20.27 -19.48 -6.03
C ARG A 242 -20.37 -19.45 -4.52
N ARG A 243 -20.41 -20.62 -3.88
CA ARG A 243 -20.24 -20.74 -2.43
C ARG A 243 -18.74 -20.81 -2.13
N GLY A 244 -18.24 -19.90 -1.31
CA GLY A 244 -16.83 -19.85 -0.97
C GLY A 244 -16.37 -18.45 -0.58
N ARG A 245 -15.13 -18.36 -0.08
CA ARG A 245 -14.48 -17.08 0.20
C ARG A 245 -13.87 -16.50 -1.08
N GLY A 246 -13.61 -15.20 -1.08
CA GLY A 246 -12.99 -14.47 -2.20
C GLY A 246 -13.82 -13.28 -2.66
N ALA A 247 -13.28 -12.52 -3.61
CA ALA A 247 -13.93 -11.34 -4.15
C ALA A 247 -15.08 -11.68 -5.12
N SER A 248 -16.12 -10.86 -5.06
CA SER A 248 -17.13 -10.72 -6.11
C SER A 248 -16.71 -9.60 -7.05
N ALA A 249 -17.19 -9.64 -8.30
CA ALA A 249 -16.89 -8.61 -9.29
C ALA A 249 -17.87 -8.64 -10.47
N TYR A 250 -18.17 -7.46 -11.01
CA TYR A 250 -18.75 -7.26 -12.33
C TYR A 250 -17.66 -7.29 -13.41
N TYR A 251 -17.85 -8.11 -14.42
CA TYR A 251 -16.95 -8.27 -15.57
C TYR A 251 -17.60 -7.70 -16.82
N GLN A 252 -16.89 -6.82 -17.52
CA GLN A 252 -17.35 -6.26 -18.80
C GLN A 252 -16.97 -7.12 -20.03
N ARG A 253 -16.10 -8.11 -19.85
CA ARG A 253 -15.49 -8.92 -20.92
C ARG A 253 -15.67 -10.41 -20.64
N HIS A 254 -15.32 -11.24 -21.63
CA HIS A 254 -15.34 -12.69 -21.50
C HIS A 254 -14.54 -13.16 -20.28
N ALA A 255 -15.22 -13.86 -19.37
CA ALA A 255 -14.63 -14.51 -18.20
C ALA A 255 -15.61 -15.53 -17.62
N HIS A 256 -15.11 -16.50 -16.85
CA HIS A 256 -15.93 -17.45 -16.06
C HIS A 256 -17.02 -18.21 -16.85
N GLY A 257 -16.83 -18.38 -18.16
CA GLY A 257 -17.77 -19.06 -19.05
C GLY A 257 -18.93 -18.19 -19.55
N PHE A 258 -18.80 -16.87 -19.50
CA PHE A 258 -19.75 -15.93 -20.08
C PHE A 258 -19.07 -15.08 -21.16
N ASP A 259 -19.72 -14.96 -22.31
CA ASP A 259 -19.25 -14.13 -23.45
C ASP A 259 -19.77 -12.69 -23.39
N ARG A 260 -20.57 -12.38 -22.37
CA ARG A 260 -21.20 -11.08 -22.17
C ARG A 260 -20.95 -10.55 -20.76
N PRO A 261 -21.19 -9.26 -20.50
CA PRO A 261 -21.05 -8.72 -19.16
C PRO A 261 -21.86 -9.51 -18.13
N HIS A 262 -21.27 -9.78 -16.98
CA HIS A 262 -21.84 -10.65 -15.95
C HIS A 262 -21.24 -10.36 -14.58
N ILE A 263 -21.86 -10.89 -13.53
CA ILE A 263 -21.41 -10.77 -12.14
C ILE A 263 -20.94 -12.14 -11.65
N LEU A 264 -19.75 -12.20 -11.06
CA LEU A 264 -19.38 -13.30 -10.17
C LEU A 264 -19.75 -12.91 -8.74
N LEU A 265 -20.72 -13.61 -8.15
CA LEU A 265 -21.12 -13.39 -6.77
C LEU A 265 -20.66 -14.56 -5.90
N ARG A 266 -19.71 -14.29 -5.00
CA ARG A 266 -19.24 -15.24 -3.99
C ARG A 266 -19.99 -15.03 -2.68
N VAL A 267 -20.65 -16.09 -2.21
CA VAL A 267 -21.38 -16.08 -0.93
C VAL A 267 -20.62 -16.92 0.09
N ALA A 268 -20.36 -16.32 1.24
CA ALA A 268 -19.60 -16.93 2.31
C ALA A 268 -20.26 -18.25 2.79
N PRO A 269 -19.46 -19.27 3.17
CA PRO A 269 -20.01 -20.55 3.57
C PRO A 269 -20.58 -20.59 5.00
N GLY A 270 -20.24 -19.61 5.85
CA GLY A 270 -20.69 -19.48 7.24
C GLY A 270 -21.99 -18.66 7.38
N ALA A 271 -22.61 -18.68 8.56
CA ALA A 271 -23.83 -17.92 8.86
C ALA A 271 -23.58 -16.40 8.85
N SER A 272 -22.34 -16.00 9.12
CA SER A 272 -21.85 -14.64 9.05
C SER A 272 -20.54 -14.54 8.29
N ALA A 273 -20.22 -13.33 7.85
CA ALA A 273 -18.93 -12.96 7.27
C ALA A 273 -18.64 -11.47 7.49
N TYR A 274 -17.37 -11.09 7.34
CA TYR A 274 -16.93 -9.72 7.56
C TYR A 274 -17.14 -8.86 6.32
N TRP A 275 -17.90 -7.79 6.51
CA TRP A 275 -18.10 -6.71 5.56
C TRP A 275 -16.96 -5.70 5.66
N HIS A 276 -16.42 -5.32 4.51
CA HIS A 276 -15.41 -4.30 4.38
C HIS A 276 -15.84 -3.32 3.29
N THR A 277 -15.92 -2.04 3.63
CA THR A 277 -16.19 -0.97 2.66
C THR A 277 -14.89 -0.38 2.13
N TYR A 278 -14.88 0.09 0.89
CA TYR A 278 -13.80 0.95 0.42
C TYR A 278 -13.84 2.32 1.12
N ARG A 279 -12.70 2.82 1.59
CA ARG A 279 -12.64 4.17 2.17
C ARG A 279 -12.79 5.23 1.09
N ARG A 280 -14.01 5.74 0.88
CA ARG A 280 -14.31 6.81 -0.07
C ARG A 280 -14.74 8.08 0.66
N ALA A 281 -14.11 9.21 0.33
CA ALA A 281 -14.43 10.51 0.94
C ALA A 281 -15.86 11.02 0.65
N ARG A 282 -16.58 10.38 -0.28
CA ARG A 282 -17.99 10.67 -0.61
C ARG A 282 -18.97 9.83 0.20
N ALA A 283 -18.61 8.58 0.51
CA ALA A 283 -19.41 7.65 1.29
C ALA A 283 -19.57 8.04 2.78
N ARG A 284 -18.82 9.05 3.26
CA ARG A 284 -18.84 9.64 4.61
C ARG A 284 -18.47 8.69 5.76
N TYR A 285 -18.57 7.39 5.55
CA TYR A 285 -18.31 6.34 6.51
C TYR A 285 -17.46 5.24 5.89
N SER A 286 -16.76 4.49 6.73
CA SER A 286 -16.10 3.25 6.35
C SER A 286 -16.18 2.26 7.50
N THR A 287 -16.05 0.97 7.20
CA THR A 287 -15.87 -0.08 8.21
C THR A 287 -14.57 0.14 9.00
N PRO A 288 -14.54 -0.17 10.32
CA PRO A 288 -13.33 -0.15 11.12
C PRO A 288 -12.29 -1.16 10.60
N PRO A 289 -11.01 -1.03 11.02
CA PRO A 289 -10.01 -2.07 10.84
C PRO A 289 -10.54 -3.41 11.37
N GLY A 290 -10.49 -4.46 10.57
CA GLY A 290 -11.10 -5.77 10.89
C GLY A 290 -12.49 -6.01 10.29
N GLY A 291 -13.15 -4.98 9.75
CA GLY A 291 -14.48 -5.10 9.13
C GLY A 291 -15.61 -5.20 10.15
N ILE A 292 -16.83 -5.40 9.66
CA ILE A 292 -18.02 -5.57 10.50
C ILE A 292 -18.65 -6.92 10.17
N GLU A 293 -18.84 -7.77 11.17
CA GLU A 293 -19.53 -9.03 10.97
C GLU A 293 -21.01 -8.78 10.60
N LEU A 294 -21.44 -9.39 9.51
CA LEU A 294 -22.81 -9.36 8.99
C LEU A 294 -23.34 -10.77 8.80
N GLU A 295 -24.65 -10.92 8.90
CA GLU A 295 -25.34 -12.12 8.40
C GLU A 295 -25.01 -12.30 6.90
N THR A 296 -24.70 -13.53 6.50
CA THR A 296 -24.26 -13.85 5.15
C THR A 296 -25.26 -13.44 4.07
N ARG A 297 -26.56 -13.50 4.34
CA ARG A 297 -27.60 -13.03 3.40
C ARG A 297 -27.51 -11.53 3.19
N ILE A 298 -27.47 -10.74 4.27
CA ILE A 298 -27.35 -9.28 4.23
C ILE A 298 -26.07 -8.87 3.50
N LEU A 299 -24.94 -9.51 3.80
CA LEU A 299 -23.69 -9.25 3.10
C LEU A 299 -23.77 -9.58 1.62
N ALA A 300 -24.39 -10.71 1.24
CA ALA A 300 -24.53 -11.08 -0.16
C ALA A 300 -25.38 -10.07 -0.94
N ILE A 301 -26.44 -9.52 -0.33
CA ILE A 301 -27.26 -8.47 -0.95
C ILE A 301 -26.45 -7.18 -1.09
N ALA A 302 -25.74 -6.74 -0.04
CA ALA A 302 -24.90 -5.54 -0.10
C ALA A 302 -23.82 -5.65 -1.19
N VAL A 303 -23.15 -6.80 -1.28
CA VAL A 303 -22.15 -7.07 -2.34
C VAL A 303 -22.81 -7.11 -3.72
N LEU A 304 -24.00 -7.69 -3.87
CA LEU A 304 -24.67 -7.68 -5.17
C LEU A 304 -25.13 -6.27 -5.57
N ILE A 305 -25.58 -5.45 -4.62
CA ILE A 305 -25.87 -4.02 -4.83
C ILE A 305 -24.62 -3.29 -5.36
N HIS A 306 -23.45 -3.56 -4.78
CA HIS A 306 -22.16 -3.03 -5.27
C HIS A 306 -21.93 -3.38 -6.74
N GLU A 307 -22.04 -4.67 -7.10
CA GLU A 307 -21.76 -5.13 -8.46
C GLU A 307 -22.82 -4.67 -9.48
N LEU A 308 -24.09 -4.59 -9.10
CA LEU A 308 -25.15 -4.04 -9.94
C LEU A 308 -24.97 -2.53 -10.15
N THR A 309 -24.43 -1.82 -9.14
CA THR A 309 -24.05 -0.40 -9.30
C THR A 309 -22.92 -0.25 -10.30
N HIS A 310 -21.93 -1.16 -10.30
CA HIS A 310 -20.92 -1.22 -11.37
C HIS A 310 -21.53 -1.54 -12.73
N ALA A 311 -22.49 -2.45 -12.83
CA ALA A 311 -23.19 -2.71 -14.08
C ALA A 311 -23.84 -1.44 -14.64
N LEU A 312 -24.57 -0.68 -13.81
CA LEU A 312 -25.13 0.63 -14.19
C LEU A 312 -24.05 1.65 -14.58
N GLN A 313 -22.96 1.72 -13.81
CA GLN A 313 -21.85 2.62 -14.10
C GLN A 313 -21.27 2.37 -15.49
N HIS A 314 -21.23 1.11 -15.89
CA HIS A 314 -20.64 0.64 -17.13
C HIS A 314 -21.66 0.44 -18.27
N GLY A 315 -22.83 1.07 -18.16
CA GLY A 315 -23.79 1.21 -19.25
C GLY A 315 -24.86 0.12 -19.33
N ALA A 316 -25.02 -0.71 -18.30
CA ALA A 316 -26.25 -1.51 -18.19
C ALA A 316 -27.48 -0.56 -18.17
N CYS A 317 -28.59 -1.00 -18.76
CA CYS A 317 -29.82 -0.24 -18.92
C CYS A 317 -29.80 0.88 -19.99
N GLY A 318 -28.97 0.75 -21.02
CA GLY A 318 -29.06 1.59 -22.23
C GLY A 318 -28.51 3.01 -22.09
N HIS A 319 -27.79 3.29 -21.00
CA HIS A 319 -27.11 4.56 -20.82
C HIS A 319 -25.63 4.49 -21.22
N GLY A 320 -25.06 5.63 -21.63
CA GLY A 320 -23.61 5.78 -21.69
C GLY A 320 -22.96 5.57 -20.31
N LYS A 321 -21.64 5.39 -20.28
CA LYS A 321 -20.88 5.21 -19.03
C LYS A 321 -21.19 6.35 -18.05
N ARG A 322 -21.75 6.02 -16.89
CA ARG A 322 -22.09 7.00 -15.85
C ARG A 322 -20.86 7.38 -15.04
N ALA A 323 -20.78 8.64 -14.65
CA ALA A 323 -19.68 9.12 -13.83
C ALA A 323 -19.77 8.55 -12.41
N PHE A 324 -18.62 8.43 -11.73
CA PHE A 324 -18.58 8.02 -10.31
C PHE A 324 -19.34 9.00 -9.39
N SER A 325 -19.61 10.23 -9.87
CA SER A 325 -20.44 11.21 -9.18
C SER A 325 -21.94 10.93 -9.26
N GLU A 326 -22.37 10.07 -10.18
CA GLU A 326 -23.77 9.74 -10.48
C GLU A 326 -24.17 8.41 -9.84
N VAL A 327 -23.23 7.46 -9.79
CA VAL A 327 -23.41 6.14 -9.16
C VAL A 327 -22.23 5.83 -8.26
N GLU A 328 -22.49 5.45 -7.00
CA GLU A 328 -21.46 5.25 -5.97
C GLU A 328 -21.72 3.91 -5.26
N THR A 329 -20.79 2.99 -5.48
CA THR A 329 -20.92 1.59 -5.07
C THR A 329 -20.90 1.42 -3.54
N THR A 330 -19.99 2.12 -2.86
CA THR A 330 -19.80 2.03 -1.40
C THR A 330 -20.92 2.73 -0.63
N GLU A 331 -21.41 3.86 -1.12
CA GLU A 331 -22.53 4.60 -0.54
C GLU A 331 -23.81 3.75 -0.58
N ASN A 332 -24.03 3.02 -1.68
CA ASN A 332 -25.16 2.11 -1.81
C ASN A 332 -25.10 0.94 -0.83
N GLU A 333 -23.92 0.32 -0.65
CA GLU A 333 -23.73 -0.70 0.39
C GLU A 333 -24.06 -0.14 1.77
N ILE A 334 -23.51 1.03 2.12
CA ILE A 334 -23.70 1.65 3.43
C ILE A 334 -25.17 2.00 3.68
N GLU A 335 -25.85 2.53 2.67
CA GLU A 335 -27.27 2.87 2.77
C GLU A 335 -28.15 1.63 2.93
N PHE A 336 -27.84 0.55 2.20
CA PHE A 336 -28.52 -0.73 2.39
C PHE A 336 -28.32 -1.26 3.81
N ILE A 337 -27.08 -1.23 4.33
CA ILE A 337 -26.78 -1.66 5.69
C ILE A 337 -27.43 -0.77 6.74
N ARG A 338 -27.55 0.54 6.50
CA ARG A 338 -28.28 1.47 7.38
C ARG A 338 -29.73 1.03 7.57
N GLN A 339 -30.38 0.59 6.49
CA GLN A 339 -31.79 0.18 6.49
C GLN A 339 -32.01 -1.23 7.05
N HIS A 340 -31.10 -2.17 6.76
CA HIS A 340 -31.34 -3.61 7.01
C HIS A 340 -30.48 -4.20 8.14
N ALA A 341 -29.43 -3.49 8.58
CA ALA A 341 -28.60 -3.88 9.71
C ALA A 341 -28.10 -2.63 10.48
N PRO A 342 -29.00 -1.86 11.12
CA PRO A 342 -28.66 -0.60 11.77
C PRO A 342 -27.60 -0.77 12.88
N GLN A 343 -27.57 -1.92 13.54
CA GLN A 343 -26.53 -2.28 14.52
C GLN A 343 -25.13 -2.39 13.91
N ALA A 344 -25.03 -2.82 12.65
CA ALA A 344 -23.78 -2.83 11.91
C ALA A 344 -23.43 -1.42 11.40
N PHE A 345 -24.42 -0.67 10.92
CA PHE A 345 -24.22 0.73 10.52
C PHE A 345 -23.67 1.60 11.66
N ALA A 346 -24.16 1.41 12.89
CA ALA A 346 -23.69 2.14 14.07
C ALA A 346 -22.19 1.92 14.40
N LYS A 347 -21.59 0.84 13.89
CA LYS A 347 -20.16 0.52 14.07
C LYS A 347 -19.26 1.17 13.02
N LEU A 348 -19.82 1.86 12.03
CA LEU A 348 -19.05 2.53 11.00
C LEU A 348 -18.28 3.74 11.57
N ILE A 349 -17.08 3.95 11.05
CA ILE A 349 -16.23 5.08 11.42
C ILE A 349 -16.38 6.22 10.41
N PRO A 350 -16.49 7.49 10.85
CA PRO A 350 -16.56 8.63 9.95
C PRO A 350 -15.30 8.80 9.09
N VAL A 351 -15.48 9.04 7.80
CA VAL A 351 -14.42 9.43 6.87
C VAL A 351 -14.34 10.95 6.86
N VAL A 352 -13.48 11.50 7.71
CA VAL A 352 -13.24 12.94 7.77
C VAL A 352 -12.64 13.40 6.43
N ARG A 353 -13.37 14.26 5.70
CA ARG A 353 -12.77 15.03 4.61
C ARG A 353 -11.72 15.96 5.21
N ARG A 354 -10.43 15.71 4.93
CA ARG A 354 -9.40 16.72 5.17
C ARG A 354 -9.75 17.95 4.33
N THR A 355 -10.30 18.99 4.95
CA THR A 355 -10.24 20.33 4.37
C THR A 355 -8.77 20.66 4.21
N ARG A 356 -8.35 20.91 2.97
CA ARG A 356 -7.01 21.42 2.68
C ARG A 356 -6.94 22.76 3.42
N LYS A 357 -6.30 22.78 4.60
CA LYS A 357 -6.05 24.03 5.32
C LYS A 357 -5.19 24.86 4.37
N LYS A 358 -5.78 25.90 3.77
CA LYS A 358 -5.05 26.87 2.96
C LYS A 358 -4.16 27.60 3.97
N VAL A 359 -2.95 27.08 4.20
CA VAL A 359 -1.96 27.78 5.00
C VAL A 359 -1.71 29.09 4.25
N ARG A 360 -2.20 30.21 4.80
CA ARG A 360 -1.74 31.54 4.42
C ARG A 360 -0.31 31.65 4.95
N GLY A 361 0.62 31.03 4.22
CA GLY A 361 2.06 31.10 4.45
C GLY A 361 2.67 31.90 3.31
N VAL A 362 3.48 32.88 3.71
CA VAL A 362 4.43 33.69 2.93
C VAL A 362 4.79 33.08 1.57
N ARG A 363 4.76 33.90 0.51
CA ARG A 363 5.24 33.54 -0.85
C ARG A 363 6.72 33.13 -0.78
N GLY A 364 7.00 31.88 -0.45
CA GLY A 364 8.28 31.23 -0.73
C GLY A 364 8.41 31.08 -2.25
N ALA A 365 9.60 31.35 -2.76
CA ALA A 365 9.92 31.18 -4.17
C ALA A 365 9.48 29.79 -4.67
N PRO A 366 8.99 29.67 -5.91
CA PRO A 366 8.58 28.38 -6.44
C PRO A 366 9.76 27.40 -6.37
N PRO A 367 9.51 26.11 -6.07
CA PRO A 367 10.57 25.11 -6.08
C PRO A 367 11.25 25.13 -7.46
N PRO A 368 12.58 24.95 -7.53
CA PRO A 368 13.26 24.92 -8.80
C PRO A 368 12.64 23.83 -9.69
N PRO A 369 12.50 24.08 -11.01
CA PRO A 369 11.95 23.11 -11.93
C PRO A 369 12.74 21.81 -11.83
N SER A 370 12.03 20.67 -11.90
CA SER A 370 12.67 19.36 -12.03
C SER A 370 13.66 19.38 -13.21
N GLY A 371 14.74 18.58 -13.15
CA GLY A 371 15.76 18.57 -14.21
C GLY A 371 15.19 18.43 -15.63
N LEU A 372 14.09 17.67 -15.76
CA LEU A 372 13.30 17.53 -16.99
C LEU A 372 12.62 18.83 -17.46
N ALA A 373 12.09 19.64 -16.54
CA ALA A 373 11.48 20.93 -16.88
C ALA A 373 12.55 21.98 -17.26
N ALA A 374 13.73 21.94 -16.63
CA ALA A 374 14.86 22.77 -17.05
C ALA A 374 15.37 22.39 -18.44
N LEU A 375 15.53 21.10 -18.72
CA LEU A 375 15.97 20.60 -20.03
C LEU A 375 14.95 20.95 -21.13
N ARG A 376 13.65 20.77 -20.86
CA ARG A 376 12.57 21.13 -21.80
C ARG A 376 12.55 22.62 -22.09
N ALA A 377 12.83 23.47 -21.10
CA ALA A 377 12.91 24.92 -21.30
C ALA A 377 14.15 25.35 -22.13
N ILE A 378 15.27 24.63 -22.00
CA ILE A 378 16.48 24.85 -22.82
C ILE A 378 16.20 24.44 -24.26
N VAL A 379 15.64 23.25 -24.47
CA VAL A 379 15.30 22.72 -25.82
C VAL A 379 14.29 23.63 -26.53
N LEU A 380 13.23 24.08 -25.83
CA LEU A 380 12.23 24.98 -26.40
C LEU A 380 12.81 26.36 -26.73
N ARG A 381 13.75 26.88 -25.93
CA ARG A 381 14.43 28.14 -26.26
C ARG A 381 15.36 27.99 -27.46
N ALA A 382 16.15 26.91 -27.52
CA ALA A 382 17.03 26.65 -28.66
C ALA A 382 16.22 26.51 -29.97
N ALA A 383 15.10 25.78 -29.92
CA ALA A 383 14.18 25.65 -31.04
C ALA A 383 13.53 27.00 -31.43
N GLY A 384 13.11 27.81 -30.44
CA GLY A 384 12.53 29.13 -30.69
C GLY A 384 13.52 30.14 -31.27
N THR A 385 14.80 30.08 -30.88
CA THR A 385 15.85 30.94 -31.45
C THR A 385 16.21 30.51 -32.88
N LEU A 386 16.32 29.20 -33.15
CA LEU A 386 16.56 28.66 -34.51
C LEU A 386 15.39 28.95 -35.47
N ALA A 387 14.16 28.97 -34.97
CA ALA A 387 12.97 29.32 -35.75
C ALA A 387 12.73 30.84 -35.88
N GLY A 388 13.63 31.69 -35.36
CA GLY A 388 13.49 33.16 -35.41
C GLY A 388 12.37 33.73 -34.53
N LEU A 389 11.77 32.91 -33.67
CA LEU A 389 10.64 33.29 -32.79
C LEU A 389 11.09 33.94 -31.47
N ILE A 390 12.39 33.86 -31.14
CA ILE A 390 12.98 34.43 -29.93
C ILE A 390 14.23 35.23 -30.28
N GLN A 391 14.21 36.54 -30.05
CA GLN A 391 15.39 37.40 -30.23
C GLN A 391 16.32 37.31 -29.01
N PRO A 392 17.66 37.26 -29.19
CA PRO A 392 18.60 37.31 -28.09
C PRO A 392 18.56 38.69 -27.41
N ARG A 393 18.51 38.71 -26.07
CA ARG A 393 18.57 39.96 -25.31
C ARG A 393 19.94 40.63 -25.49
N LYS A 394 19.96 41.92 -25.85
CA LYS A 394 21.16 42.76 -25.76
C LYS A 394 21.66 42.82 -24.31
N ALA A 395 22.96 42.65 -24.11
CA ALA A 395 23.60 42.81 -22.81
C ALA A 395 23.43 44.26 -22.33
N ALA A 396 22.93 44.44 -21.11
CA ALA A 396 22.80 45.74 -20.49
C ALA A 396 24.18 46.22 -20.01
N VAL A 397 24.59 47.40 -20.46
CA VAL A 397 25.76 48.13 -19.94
C VAL A 397 25.47 48.55 -18.51
N ILE A 398 26.37 48.23 -17.58
CA ILE A 398 26.29 48.62 -16.17
C ILE A 398 27.03 49.95 -16.01
N GLU A 399 26.31 51.04 -15.74
CA GLU A 399 26.90 52.28 -15.23
C GLU A 399 26.85 52.33 -13.69
N PRO A 400 27.89 52.86 -13.02
CA PRO A 400 27.95 52.92 -11.57
C PRO A 400 27.10 54.10 -11.04
N ARG A 401 26.09 53.81 -10.22
CA ARG A 401 25.25 54.86 -9.62
C ARG A 401 25.75 55.29 -8.23
N SER A 402 26.15 56.56 -8.21
CA SER A 402 26.47 57.46 -7.10
C SER A 402 25.61 57.33 -5.84
N THR A 403 26.28 57.43 -4.68
CA THR A 403 25.73 57.56 -3.33
C THR A 403 25.19 58.98 -3.08
N ARG A 404 23.91 59.11 -2.70
CA ARG A 404 23.39 60.31 -2.00
C ARG A 404 22.51 59.93 -0.80
N PRO A 405 22.52 60.73 0.28
CA PRO A 405 22.03 60.34 1.59
C PRO A 405 20.52 60.57 1.75
N ARG A 406 19.90 59.75 2.61
CA ARG A 406 18.47 59.80 2.96
C ARG A 406 18.19 61.01 3.86
N THR A 407 17.33 61.92 3.42
CA THR A 407 16.63 62.87 4.30
C THR A 407 15.30 62.26 4.74
N ARG A 408 15.06 62.25 6.06
CA ARG A 408 13.78 61.93 6.70
C ARG A 408 12.95 63.21 6.79
N SER A 409 11.67 63.12 6.47
CA SER A 409 10.66 64.12 6.82
C SER A 409 9.39 63.45 7.35
N PRO A 410 8.59 64.15 8.18
CA PRO A 410 7.94 63.57 9.36
C PRO A 410 6.47 63.17 9.16
N LYS A 411 5.95 62.38 10.11
CA LYS A 411 4.54 61.98 10.24
C LYS A 411 3.61 63.18 10.43
N PRO A 412 2.42 63.21 9.81
CA PRO A 412 1.30 64.00 10.28
C PRO A 412 0.43 63.20 11.27
N THR A 413 0.01 63.90 12.31
CA THR A 413 -1.02 63.59 13.30
C THR A 413 -2.43 63.67 12.69
N GLY A 414 -3.39 63.05 13.36
CA GLY A 414 -4.70 62.69 12.81
C GLY A 414 -5.79 63.77 12.82
N SER A 415 -6.96 63.31 12.39
CA SER A 415 -8.29 63.61 12.93
C SER A 415 -9.08 62.32 12.96
#